data_AF-A0A2I0QHZ5-F1
#
_entry.id   AF-A0A2I0QHZ5-F1
#
_cell.length_a   1.000
_cell.length_b   1.000
_cell.length_c   1.000
_cell.angle_alpha   90.00
_cell.angle_beta   90.00
_cell.angle_gamma   90.00
#
_symmetry.space_group_name_H-M   'P 1'
#
loop_
_entity.id
_entity.type
_entity.pdbx_description
1 polymer ?
#
loop_
_entity_poly.entity_id
_entity_poly.type
_entity_poly.pdbx_seq_one_letter_code
_entity_poly.pdbx_strand_id
1 'polypeptide(L)'
;MEKSETDEIQKIFDFYRNYFILAYSDVVAAYATKPQQILTEIENTLSHIGQCFNPQLSDDKRKENAKKAYNHLLRATLNCYKLICVKQAKEIEKHEDNLYLKEKITKFKEFFKDARRAEMKEIGADNIVPIDKYKDAVQLGDEITNEIFLISKIKPKLFVGYKYTKKDEEIASKIIKILEFEGFECETGKSAGIGDIDTNIKSMLVNSDGCVIIFTEEKETTDGKFTTSPWLISEASYTFGKEKPVMILLEDGVPEDQIRGIQGRDYRYLSFNRAKTDDLILEFIPLVRDFHKGIIGRKRFLER
;
A
#
# COMPACT_ATOMS: atom_id res chain seq x y z
N MET A 1 -13.18 42.47 34.62
CA MET A 1 -12.51 42.15 33.34
C MET A 1 -12.73 43.32 32.41
N GLU A 2 -11.65 44.00 32.04
CA GLU A 2 -11.71 44.96 30.95
C GLU A 2 -11.96 44.23 29.63
N LYS A 3 -12.61 44.92 28.68
CA LYS A 3 -13.03 44.36 27.38
C LYS A 3 -11.88 43.69 26.60
N SER A 4 -10.63 44.14 26.78
CA SER A 4 -9.45 43.64 26.06
C SER A 4 -8.92 42.27 26.55
N GLU A 5 -9.09 41.91 27.82
CA GLU A 5 -8.66 40.60 28.34
C GLU A 5 -9.60 39.49 27.88
N THR A 6 -10.89 39.81 27.73
CA THR A 6 -11.92 38.90 27.20
C THR A 6 -11.63 38.51 25.74
N ASP A 7 -11.11 39.45 24.94
CA ASP A 7 -10.87 39.23 23.50
C ASP A 7 -9.70 38.27 23.25
N GLU A 8 -8.61 38.34 24.02
CA GLU A 8 -7.46 37.43 23.87
C GLU A 8 -7.78 35.99 24.32
N ILE A 9 -8.51 35.84 25.42
CA ILE A 9 -8.98 34.52 25.87
C ILE A 9 -9.96 33.91 24.86
N GLN A 10 -10.84 34.72 24.28
CA GLN A 10 -11.77 34.28 23.25
C GLN A 10 -11.03 33.73 22.02
N LYS A 11 -9.96 34.40 21.55
CA LYS A 11 -9.12 33.91 20.44
C LYS A 11 -8.55 32.52 20.70
N ILE A 12 -8.09 32.24 21.92
CA ILE A 12 -7.56 30.91 22.31
C ILE A 12 -8.66 29.87 22.16
N PHE A 13 -9.85 30.14 22.68
CA PHE A 13 -10.97 29.20 22.62
C PHE A 13 -11.51 29.00 21.19
N ASP A 14 -11.50 30.04 20.36
CA ASP A 14 -11.85 29.93 18.95
C ASP A 14 -10.84 29.07 18.20
N PHE A 15 -9.54 29.28 18.43
CA PHE A 15 -8.51 28.43 17.86
C PHE A 15 -8.60 26.98 18.36
N TYR A 16 -8.88 26.79 19.64
CA TYR A 16 -9.11 25.46 20.24
C TYR A 16 -10.22 24.71 19.50
N ARG A 17 -11.39 25.34 19.34
CA ARG A 17 -12.56 24.73 18.71
C ARG A 17 -12.37 24.47 17.22
N ASN A 18 -11.80 25.44 16.50
CA ASN A 18 -11.77 25.41 15.05
C ASN A 18 -10.56 24.67 14.47
N TYR A 19 -9.48 24.51 15.24
CA TYR A 19 -8.25 23.88 14.76
C TYR A 19 -7.78 22.74 15.65
N PHE A 20 -7.57 23.00 16.95
CA PHE A 20 -6.93 22.02 17.83
C PHE A 20 -7.76 20.74 18.02
N ILE A 21 -9.06 20.85 18.31
CA ILE A 21 -9.91 19.67 18.56
C ILE A 21 -9.88 18.71 17.37
N LEU A 22 -9.97 19.25 16.15
CA LEU A 22 -9.95 18.46 14.92
C LEU A 22 -8.62 17.72 14.78
N ALA A 23 -7.51 18.47 14.83
CA ALA A 23 -6.17 17.89 14.71
C ALA A 23 -5.86 16.85 15.81
N TYR A 24 -6.29 17.12 17.04
CA TYR A 24 -6.08 16.20 18.17
C TYR A 24 -6.92 14.92 18.04
N SER A 25 -8.17 15.04 17.60
CA SER A 25 -9.03 13.89 17.33
C SER A 25 -8.40 12.95 16.29
N ASP A 26 -7.90 13.52 15.19
CA ASP A 26 -7.27 12.75 14.11
C ASP A 26 -6.03 12.01 14.61
N VAL A 27 -5.19 12.64 15.44
CA VAL A 27 -4.02 11.99 16.04
C VAL A 27 -4.41 10.84 16.98
N VAL A 28 -5.40 11.05 17.84
CA VAL A 28 -5.85 10.01 18.78
C VAL A 28 -6.42 8.83 18.01
N ALA A 29 -7.21 9.08 16.95
CA ALA A 29 -7.72 8.04 16.07
C ALA A 29 -6.58 7.31 15.35
N ALA A 30 -5.60 8.06 14.82
CA ALA A 30 -4.47 7.50 14.13
C ALA A 30 -3.59 6.64 15.05
N TYR A 31 -3.27 7.10 16.25
CA TYR A 31 -2.32 6.41 17.14
C TYR A 31 -2.96 5.47 18.16
N ALA A 32 -4.29 5.50 18.31
CA ALA A 32 -5.04 4.79 19.35
C ALA A 32 -4.55 5.10 20.78
N THR A 33 -3.85 6.22 20.96
CA THR A 33 -3.33 6.69 22.24
C THR A 33 -3.20 8.21 22.21
N LYS A 34 -3.06 8.83 23.39
CA LYS A 34 -2.85 10.26 23.56
C LYS A 34 -1.35 10.55 23.65
N PRO A 35 -0.73 11.23 22.66
CA PRO A 35 0.71 11.46 22.71
C PRO A 35 1.09 12.39 23.87
N GLN A 36 2.02 11.94 24.71
CA GLN A 36 2.42 12.64 25.94
C GLN A 36 2.83 14.09 25.68
N GLN A 37 3.58 14.34 24.60
CA GLN A 37 4.04 15.69 24.25
C GLN A 37 2.88 16.65 23.97
N ILE A 38 1.79 16.17 23.34
CA ILE A 38 0.60 17.01 23.11
C ILE A 38 -0.09 17.29 24.45
N LEU A 39 -0.21 16.30 25.33
CA LEU A 39 -0.78 16.49 26.66
C LEU A 39 -0.01 17.54 27.48
N THR A 40 1.32 17.51 27.43
CA THR A 40 2.16 18.51 28.09
C THR A 40 1.91 19.92 27.54
N GLU A 41 1.73 20.09 26.23
CA GLU A 41 1.41 21.40 25.66
C GLU A 41 -0.02 21.88 26.03
N ILE A 42 -0.98 20.96 26.18
CA ILE A 42 -2.31 21.28 26.72
C ILE A 42 -2.20 21.74 28.18
N GLU A 43 -1.43 21.04 29.01
CA GLU A 43 -1.19 21.40 30.41
C GLU A 43 -0.54 22.79 30.52
N ASN A 44 0.47 23.07 29.70
CA ASN A 44 1.11 24.39 29.63
C ASN A 44 0.10 25.47 29.21
N THR A 45 -0.75 25.18 28.22
CA THR A 45 -1.82 26.08 27.77
C THR A 45 -2.75 26.43 28.94
N LEU A 46 -3.24 25.42 29.66
CA LEU A 46 -4.15 25.60 30.80
C LEU A 46 -3.48 26.35 31.97
N SER A 47 -2.21 26.06 32.26
CA SER A 47 -1.43 26.74 33.29
C SER A 47 -1.35 28.25 33.02
N HIS A 48 -1.05 28.63 31.77
CA HIS A 48 -1.01 30.03 31.36
C HIS A 48 -2.41 30.68 31.36
N ILE A 49 -3.47 29.99 30.93
CA ILE A 49 -4.85 30.48 31.07
C ILE A 49 -5.18 30.77 32.54
N GLY A 50 -4.79 29.88 33.46
CA GLY A 50 -4.98 30.09 34.90
C GLY A 50 -4.32 31.37 35.41
N GLN A 51 -3.12 31.70 34.92
CA GLN A 51 -2.44 32.96 35.26
C GLN A 51 -3.14 34.20 34.70
N CYS A 52 -3.90 34.09 33.61
CA CYS A 52 -4.72 35.20 33.11
C CYS A 52 -5.81 35.65 34.10
N PHE A 53 -6.19 34.80 35.06
CA PHE A 53 -7.18 35.13 36.10
C PHE A 53 -6.55 35.39 37.47
N ASN A 54 -5.21 35.43 37.56
CA ASN A 54 -4.51 35.67 38.82
C ASN A 54 -4.62 37.17 39.20
N PRO A 55 -5.28 37.51 40.32
CA PRO A 55 -5.47 38.90 40.74
C PRO A 55 -4.16 39.57 41.21
N GLN A 56 -3.11 38.79 41.49
CA GLN A 56 -1.81 39.31 41.93
C GLN A 56 -0.92 39.77 40.76
N LEU A 57 -1.31 39.47 39.52
CA LEU A 57 -0.57 39.89 38.33
C LEU A 57 -1.07 41.25 37.82
N SER A 58 -0.19 41.98 37.13
CA SER A 58 -0.58 43.15 36.34
C SER A 58 -1.29 42.74 35.06
N ASP A 59 -2.04 43.66 34.44
CA ASP A 59 -2.71 43.43 33.16
C ASP A 59 -1.73 43.01 32.05
N ASP A 60 -0.55 43.63 31.99
CA ASP A 60 0.48 43.28 31.02
C ASP A 60 0.96 41.84 31.19
N LYS A 61 1.15 41.38 32.43
CA LYS A 61 1.52 39.98 32.72
C LYS A 61 0.38 39.02 32.38
N ARG A 62 -0.89 39.41 32.60
CA ARG A 62 -2.04 38.61 32.19
C ARG A 62 -2.11 38.46 30.66
N LYS A 63 -1.90 39.55 29.91
CA LYS A 63 -1.84 39.54 28.44
C LYS A 63 -0.67 38.69 27.92
N GLU A 64 0.50 38.77 28.55
CA GLU A 64 1.64 37.93 28.20
C GLU A 64 1.32 36.43 28.40
N ASN A 65 0.61 36.08 29.48
CA ASN A 65 0.17 34.71 29.71
C ASN A 65 -0.86 34.25 28.67
N ALA A 66 -1.81 35.11 28.27
CA ALA A 66 -2.75 34.78 27.19
C ALA A 66 -2.02 34.46 25.88
N LYS A 67 -1.01 35.27 25.53
CA LYS A 67 -0.16 35.01 24.36
C LYS A 67 0.59 33.69 24.47
N LYS A 68 1.19 33.38 25.63
CA LYS A 68 1.88 32.10 25.86
C LYS A 68 0.92 30.92 25.72
N ALA A 69 -0.27 31.00 26.30
CA ALA A 69 -1.30 29.97 26.16
C ALA A 69 -1.67 29.72 24.69
N TYR A 70 -1.91 30.78 23.91
CA TYR A 70 -2.15 30.65 22.48
C TYR A 70 -1.00 29.94 21.75
N ASN A 71 0.26 30.27 22.08
CA ASN A 71 1.43 29.69 21.43
C ASN A 71 1.66 28.22 21.78
N HIS A 72 1.37 27.81 23.02
CA HIS A 72 1.36 26.41 23.41
C HIS A 72 0.28 25.62 22.66
N LEU A 73 -0.92 26.19 22.53
CA LEU A 73 -2.00 25.56 21.79
C LEU A 73 -1.71 25.47 20.29
N LEU A 74 -1.14 26.51 19.69
CA LEU A 74 -0.67 26.54 18.30
C LEU A 74 0.37 25.43 18.06
N ARG A 75 1.36 25.30 18.95
CA ARG A 75 2.38 24.25 18.87
C ARG A 75 1.79 22.86 19.06
N ALA A 76 0.83 22.70 19.97
CA ALA A 76 0.11 21.44 20.15
C ALA A 76 -0.60 21.01 18.85
N THR A 77 -1.34 21.92 18.22
CA THR A 77 -2.02 21.69 16.93
C THR A 77 -1.03 21.35 15.82
N LEU A 78 0.09 22.07 15.72
CA LEU A 78 1.13 21.80 14.73
C LEU A 78 1.73 20.40 14.91
N ASN A 79 2.06 20.04 16.16
CA ASN A 79 2.58 18.72 16.50
C ASN A 79 1.59 17.62 16.16
N CYS A 80 0.28 17.87 16.29
CA CYS A 80 -0.73 16.91 15.88
C CYS A 80 -0.61 16.54 14.40
N TYR A 81 -0.69 17.53 13.50
CA TYR A 81 -0.58 17.26 12.06
C TYR A 81 0.78 16.69 11.66
N LYS A 82 1.85 17.13 12.32
CA LYS A 82 3.20 16.57 12.11
C LYS A 82 3.26 15.08 12.42
N LEU A 83 2.64 14.63 13.51
CA LEU A 83 2.58 13.20 13.86
C LEU A 83 1.78 12.42 12.81
N ILE A 84 0.66 12.95 12.33
CA ILE A 84 -0.12 12.32 11.27
C ILE A 84 0.74 12.17 10.00
N CYS A 85 1.39 13.24 9.53
CA CYS A 85 2.28 13.17 8.37
C CYS A 85 3.41 12.16 8.56
N VAL A 86 4.02 12.09 9.75
CA VAL A 86 5.07 11.09 10.03
C VAL A 86 4.52 9.67 9.93
N LYS A 87 3.31 9.42 10.45
CA LYS A 87 2.67 8.11 10.34
C LYS A 87 2.33 7.76 8.90
N GLN A 88 1.70 8.67 8.15
CA GLN A 88 1.38 8.48 6.74
C GLN A 88 2.64 8.25 5.91
N ALA A 89 3.71 9.04 6.13
CA ALA A 89 4.98 8.87 5.44
C ALA A 89 5.55 7.46 5.58
N LYS A 90 5.56 6.90 6.80
CA LYS A 90 6.02 5.52 7.04
C LYS A 90 5.21 4.47 6.30
N GLU A 91 3.92 4.68 6.10
CA GLU A 91 3.07 3.77 5.34
C GLU A 91 3.32 3.92 3.85
N ILE A 92 3.35 5.16 3.37
CA ILE A 92 3.56 5.52 1.97
C ILE A 92 4.94 5.06 1.47
N GLU A 93 5.98 5.15 2.31
CA GLU A 93 7.35 4.71 2.01
C GLU A 93 7.43 3.24 1.56
N LYS A 94 6.53 2.38 2.05
CA LYS A 94 6.47 0.97 1.64
C LYS A 94 6.03 0.77 0.18
N HIS A 95 5.49 1.81 -0.43
CA HIS A 95 4.90 1.79 -1.77
C HIS A 95 5.59 2.76 -2.74
N GLU A 96 6.82 3.20 -2.46
CA GLU A 96 7.54 4.15 -3.33
C GLU A 96 7.78 3.64 -4.75
N ASP A 97 7.95 2.32 -4.91
CA ASP A 97 8.14 1.70 -6.22
C ASP A 97 6.82 1.53 -6.99
N ASN A 98 5.68 1.86 -6.38
CA ASN A 98 4.39 1.78 -7.05
C ASN A 98 4.27 2.89 -8.10
N LEU A 99 4.42 2.52 -9.38
CA LEU A 99 4.39 3.45 -10.51
C LEU A 99 3.10 4.29 -10.57
N TYR A 100 1.97 3.72 -10.14
CA TYR A 100 0.68 4.42 -10.11
C TYR A 100 0.63 5.53 -9.06
N LEU A 101 1.22 5.29 -7.89
CA LEU A 101 1.24 6.25 -6.78
C LEU A 101 2.40 7.24 -6.87
N LYS A 102 3.41 6.95 -7.69
CA LYS A 102 4.70 7.66 -7.72
C LYS A 102 4.58 9.19 -7.78
N GLU A 103 3.69 9.71 -8.62
CA GLU A 103 3.47 11.17 -8.73
C GLU A 103 2.89 11.74 -7.44
N LYS A 104 1.85 11.12 -6.89
CA LYS A 104 1.22 11.55 -5.63
C LYS A 104 2.19 11.45 -4.45
N ILE A 105 2.97 10.38 -4.37
CA ILE A 105 4.01 10.18 -3.35
C ILE A 105 5.05 11.30 -3.43
N THR A 106 5.49 11.65 -4.63
CA THR A 106 6.44 12.75 -4.84
C THR A 106 5.86 14.08 -4.33
N LYS A 107 4.61 14.39 -4.71
CA LYS A 107 3.90 15.60 -4.24
C LYS A 107 3.71 15.62 -2.73
N PHE A 108 3.38 14.49 -2.10
CA PHE A 108 3.27 14.38 -0.65
C PHE A 108 4.60 14.71 0.05
N LYS A 109 5.71 14.16 -0.46
CA LYS A 109 7.06 14.45 0.07
C LYS A 109 7.39 15.94 -0.05
N GLU A 110 7.02 16.58 -1.16
CA GLU A 110 7.20 18.02 -1.36
C GLU A 110 6.37 18.85 -0.37
N PHE A 111 5.08 18.55 -0.22
CA PHE A 111 4.18 19.25 0.71
C PHE A 111 4.69 19.12 2.15
N PHE A 112 5.07 17.92 2.57
CA PHE A 112 5.60 17.67 3.91
C PHE A 112 6.93 18.41 4.13
N LYS A 113 7.80 18.45 3.13
CA LYS A 113 9.06 19.20 3.20
C LYS A 113 8.82 20.71 3.31
N ASP A 114 7.86 21.23 2.57
CA ASP A 114 7.51 22.65 2.58
C ASP A 114 6.81 23.08 3.89
N ALA A 115 6.01 22.20 4.49
CA ALA A 115 5.45 22.39 5.83
C ALA A 115 6.57 22.47 6.88
N ARG A 116 7.54 21.54 6.86
CA ARG A 116 8.73 21.58 7.75
C ARG A 116 9.57 22.84 7.57
N ARG A 117 9.76 23.29 6.33
CA ARG A 117 10.47 24.55 6.05
C ARG A 117 9.73 25.77 6.60
N ALA A 118 8.40 25.79 6.51
CA ALA A 118 7.60 26.86 7.09
C ALA A 118 7.71 26.85 8.62
N GLU A 119 7.60 25.69 9.27
CA GLU A 119 7.82 25.54 10.72
C GLU A 119 9.19 26.11 11.15
N MET A 120 10.26 25.81 10.42
CA MET A 120 11.62 26.29 10.75
C MET A 120 11.82 27.79 10.56
N LYS A 121 11.09 28.43 9.63
CA LYS A 121 11.19 29.87 9.38
C LYS A 121 10.42 30.70 10.40
N GLU A 122 9.36 30.14 10.96
CA GLU A 122 8.42 30.82 11.85
C GLU A 122 8.69 30.52 13.34
N ILE A 123 9.91 30.09 13.70
CA ILE A 123 10.27 29.81 15.10
C ILE A 123 10.07 31.08 15.95
N GLY A 124 9.03 31.08 16.78
CA GLY A 124 8.70 32.18 17.68
C GLY A 124 7.68 33.19 17.13
N ALA A 125 7.12 32.97 15.95
CA ALA A 125 6.03 33.77 15.39
C ALA A 125 4.65 33.11 15.64
N ASP A 126 3.64 33.92 15.95
CA ASP A 126 2.26 33.48 16.18
C ASP A 126 1.55 33.17 14.84
N ASN A 127 2.14 32.29 14.01
CA ASN A 127 1.75 32.12 12.61
C ASN A 127 1.08 30.75 12.34
N ILE A 128 -0.10 30.80 11.72
CA ILE A 128 -0.89 29.62 11.35
C ILE A 128 -0.41 28.96 10.05
N VAL A 129 0.39 29.66 9.23
CA VAL A 129 0.83 29.17 7.91
C VAL A 129 1.46 27.76 7.94
N PRO A 130 2.31 27.39 8.91
CA PRO A 130 2.82 26.02 8.99
C PRO A 130 1.69 24.98 9.17
N ILE A 131 0.65 25.29 9.94
CA ILE A 131 -0.50 24.40 10.17
C ILE A 131 -1.24 24.13 8.86
N ASP A 132 -1.53 25.17 8.08
CA ASP A 132 -2.23 25.01 6.80
C ASP A 132 -1.45 24.11 5.84
N LYS A 133 -0.12 24.31 5.73
CA LYS A 133 0.74 23.46 4.90
C LYS A 133 0.79 22.00 5.38
N TYR A 134 0.80 21.81 6.69
CA TYR A 134 0.73 20.47 7.27
C TYR A 134 -0.62 19.81 6.97
N LYS A 135 -1.71 20.56 7.02
CA LYS A 135 -3.05 20.07 6.70
C LYS A 135 -3.16 19.66 5.23
N ASP A 136 -2.58 20.43 4.30
CA ASP A 136 -2.51 20.07 2.88
C ASP A 136 -1.74 18.75 2.67
N ALA A 137 -0.61 18.59 3.38
CA ALA A 137 0.16 17.35 3.35
C ALA A 137 -0.64 16.16 3.91
N VAL A 138 -1.35 16.34 5.03
CA VAL A 138 -2.20 15.30 5.63
C VAL A 138 -3.31 14.88 4.67
N GLN A 139 -4.00 15.83 4.04
CA GLN A 139 -5.08 15.55 3.10
C GLN A 139 -4.59 14.70 1.93
N LEU A 140 -3.46 15.05 1.33
CA LEU A 140 -2.86 14.25 0.26
C LEU A 140 -2.40 12.87 0.78
N GLY A 141 -1.87 12.80 2.01
CA GLY A 141 -1.53 11.54 2.66
C GLY A 141 -2.74 10.61 2.86
N ASP A 142 -3.90 11.16 3.21
CA ASP A 142 -5.15 10.40 3.36
C ASP A 142 -5.64 9.87 2.01
N GLU A 143 -5.55 10.67 0.94
CA GLU A 143 -5.86 10.20 -0.42
C GLU A 143 -4.98 9.01 -0.83
N ILE A 144 -3.67 9.11 -0.61
CA ILE A 144 -2.72 8.04 -0.98
C ILE A 144 -2.96 6.78 -0.14
N THR A 145 -3.15 6.93 1.17
CA THR A 145 -3.37 5.77 2.06
C THR A 145 -4.71 5.09 1.78
N ASN A 146 -5.75 5.83 1.42
CA ASN A 146 -7.00 5.26 0.93
C ASN A 146 -6.82 4.51 -0.40
N GLU A 147 -6.03 5.04 -1.33
CA GLU A 147 -5.72 4.33 -2.57
C GLU A 147 -4.93 3.04 -2.33
N ILE A 148 -3.94 3.06 -1.42
CA ILE A 148 -3.20 1.87 -0.98
C ILE A 148 -4.17 0.84 -0.40
N PHE A 149 -5.08 1.28 0.48
CA PHE A 149 -6.09 0.40 1.06
C PHE A 149 -6.97 -0.23 -0.01
N LEU A 150 -7.48 0.55 -0.97
CA LEU A 150 -8.30 0.03 -2.08
C LEU A 150 -7.51 -0.96 -2.94
N ILE A 151 -6.25 -0.67 -3.25
CA ILE A 151 -5.36 -1.58 -3.99
C ILE A 151 -5.20 -2.90 -3.23
N SER A 152 -5.03 -2.86 -1.91
CA SER A 152 -4.91 -4.07 -1.09
C SER A 152 -6.17 -4.95 -1.05
N LYS A 153 -7.33 -4.41 -1.47
CA LYS A 153 -8.58 -5.16 -1.58
C LYS A 153 -8.79 -5.82 -2.94
N ILE A 154 -8.02 -5.42 -3.95
CA ILE A 154 -8.06 -6.08 -5.26
C ILE A 154 -7.44 -7.47 -5.07
N LYS A 155 -8.22 -8.51 -5.40
CA LYS A 155 -7.72 -9.88 -5.52
C LYS A 155 -7.67 -10.23 -6.99
N PRO A 156 -6.50 -10.20 -7.64
CA PRO A 156 -6.44 -10.56 -9.04
C PRO A 156 -6.73 -12.03 -9.24
N LYS A 157 -7.43 -12.34 -10.33
CA LYS A 157 -7.82 -13.68 -10.69
C LYS A 157 -6.73 -14.34 -11.52
N LEU A 158 -6.25 -15.51 -11.11
CA LEU A 158 -5.25 -16.27 -11.85
C LEU A 158 -5.82 -17.59 -12.32
N PHE A 159 -5.55 -17.91 -13.58
CA PHE A 159 -5.68 -19.28 -14.06
C PHE A 159 -4.40 -20.05 -13.73
N VAL A 160 -4.56 -21.23 -13.12
CA VAL A 160 -3.46 -22.14 -12.81
C VAL A 160 -3.61 -23.42 -13.65
N GLY A 161 -2.76 -23.54 -14.66
CA GLY A 161 -2.70 -24.69 -15.56
C GLY A 161 -1.66 -25.71 -15.07
N TYR A 162 -2.08 -26.96 -14.90
CA TYR A 162 -1.18 -28.06 -14.54
C TYR A 162 -1.83 -29.38 -14.97
N LYS A 163 -1.02 -30.42 -15.13
CA LYS A 163 -1.51 -31.75 -15.49
C LYS A 163 -2.33 -32.36 -14.35
N TYR A 164 -3.54 -32.86 -14.58
CA TYR A 164 -4.42 -33.36 -13.51
C TYR A 164 -4.08 -34.79 -13.02
N THR A 165 -2.80 -35.15 -12.97
CA THR A 165 -2.38 -36.40 -12.33
C THR A 165 -2.21 -36.22 -10.83
N LYS A 166 -2.26 -37.30 -10.06
CA LYS A 166 -2.08 -37.25 -8.61
C LYS A 166 -0.74 -36.61 -8.20
N LYS A 167 0.35 -36.94 -8.91
CA LYS A 167 1.72 -36.41 -8.64
C LYS A 167 1.78 -34.90 -8.84
N ASP A 168 1.06 -34.40 -9.84
CA ASP A 168 1.03 -32.99 -10.25
C ASP A 168 0.09 -32.16 -9.38
N GLU A 169 -1.00 -32.76 -8.92
CA GLU A 169 -1.92 -32.12 -7.98
C GLU A 169 -1.25 -31.77 -6.65
N GLU A 170 -0.32 -32.60 -6.17
CA GLU A 170 0.42 -32.34 -4.92
C GLU A 170 1.24 -31.05 -5.00
N ILE A 171 1.92 -30.80 -6.12
CA ILE A 171 2.69 -29.57 -6.30
C ILE A 171 1.79 -28.39 -6.64
N ALA A 172 0.80 -28.57 -7.52
CA ALA A 172 -0.15 -27.52 -7.87
C ALA A 172 -0.90 -27.00 -6.64
N SER A 173 -1.32 -27.89 -5.73
CA SER A 173 -1.99 -27.51 -4.49
C SER A 173 -1.11 -26.65 -3.57
N LYS A 174 0.20 -26.91 -3.51
CA LYS A 174 1.14 -26.08 -2.75
C LYS A 174 1.28 -24.70 -3.39
N ILE A 175 1.44 -24.65 -4.71
CA ILE A 175 1.56 -23.40 -5.48
C ILE A 175 0.30 -22.55 -5.36
N ILE A 176 -0.89 -23.14 -5.53
CA ILE A 176 -2.18 -22.44 -5.39
C ILE A 176 -2.32 -21.82 -4.01
N LYS A 177 -2.00 -22.56 -2.93
CA LYS A 177 -2.06 -22.01 -1.57
C LYS A 177 -1.15 -20.80 -1.37
N ILE A 178 0.03 -20.79 -1.99
CA ILE A 178 0.95 -19.64 -1.93
C ILE A 178 0.37 -18.45 -2.70
N LEU A 179 -0.17 -18.68 -3.89
CA LEU A 179 -0.83 -17.64 -4.68
C LEU A 179 -2.02 -17.04 -3.91
N GLU A 180 -2.89 -17.87 -3.33
CA GLU A 180 -4.02 -17.42 -2.52
C GLU A 180 -3.57 -16.65 -1.27
N PHE A 181 -2.50 -17.11 -0.62
CA PHE A 181 -1.90 -16.41 0.53
C PHE A 181 -1.35 -15.03 0.15
N GLU A 182 -0.75 -14.91 -1.04
CA GLU A 182 -0.26 -13.63 -1.59
C GLU A 182 -1.37 -12.76 -2.21
N GLY A 183 -2.65 -13.17 -2.08
CA GLY A 183 -3.82 -12.34 -2.36
C GLY A 183 -4.53 -12.61 -3.69
N PHE A 184 -4.16 -13.65 -4.42
CA PHE A 184 -4.81 -14.03 -5.68
C PHE A 184 -6.09 -14.85 -5.46
N GLU A 185 -7.02 -14.76 -6.39
CA GLU A 185 -8.12 -15.71 -6.56
C GLU A 185 -7.74 -16.72 -7.64
N CYS A 186 -7.60 -17.99 -7.30
CA CYS A 186 -7.07 -19.00 -8.23
C CYS A 186 -8.19 -19.88 -8.80
N GLU A 187 -8.15 -20.10 -10.11
CA GLU A 187 -9.00 -21.07 -10.81
C GLU A 187 -8.15 -22.07 -11.60
N THR A 188 -8.67 -23.27 -11.82
CA THR A 188 -7.97 -24.33 -12.55
C THR A 188 -8.88 -24.94 -13.61
N GLY A 189 -8.33 -25.47 -14.70
CA GLY A 189 -9.16 -26.12 -15.72
C GLY A 189 -9.84 -27.42 -15.25
N LYS A 190 -9.46 -27.98 -14.09
CA LYS A 190 -10.10 -29.16 -13.50
C LYS A 190 -11.59 -28.93 -13.19
N SER A 191 -11.98 -27.69 -12.94
CA SER A 191 -13.39 -27.32 -12.66
C SER A 191 -14.22 -27.08 -13.92
N ALA A 192 -13.65 -27.16 -15.12
CA ALA A 192 -14.40 -27.06 -16.36
C ALA A 192 -15.26 -28.33 -16.54
N GLY A 193 -16.58 -28.21 -16.33
CA GLY A 193 -17.54 -29.31 -16.44
C GLY A 193 -17.67 -29.90 -17.85
N ILE A 194 -18.60 -30.86 -17.99
CA ILE A 194 -18.87 -31.62 -19.23
C ILE A 194 -19.38 -30.66 -20.33
N GLY A 195 -18.47 -30.25 -21.21
CA GLY A 195 -18.69 -29.38 -22.38
C GLY A 195 -17.45 -29.40 -23.28
N ASP A 196 -17.38 -28.57 -24.31
CA ASP A 196 -16.14 -28.44 -25.10
C ASP A 196 -15.05 -27.78 -24.25
N ILE A 197 -14.15 -28.61 -23.73
CA ILE A 197 -13.11 -28.27 -22.76
C ILE A 197 -12.30 -27.07 -23.27
N ASP A 198 -12.02 -26.99 -24.57
CA ASP A 198 -11.22 -25.91 -25.15
C ASP A 198 -11.93 -24.54 -25.10
N THR A 199 -13.26 -24.52 -25.25
CA THR A 199 -14.04 -23.27 -25.16
C THR A 199 -14.15 -22.77 -23.71
N ASN A 200 -14.35 -23.68 -22.77
CA ASN A 200 -14.43 -23.35 -21.34
C ASN A 200 -13.10 -22.80 -20.81
N ILE A 201 -11.97 -23.45 -21.14
CA ILE A 201 -10.65 -23.01 -20.71
C ILE A 201 -10.30 -21.64 -21.29
N LYS A 202 -10.55 -21.39 -22.58
CA LYS A 202 -10.32 -20.07 -23.19
C LYS A 202 -11.12 -18.98 -22.49
N SER A 203 -12.37 -19.24 -22.12
CA SER A 203 -13.19 -18.30 -21.34
C SER A 203 -12.56 -18.00 -19.97
N MET A 204 -12.08 -19.02 -19.26
CA MET A 204 -11.38 -18.83 -17.97
C MET A 204 -10.11 -17.99 -18.13
N LEU A 205 -9.31 -18.24 -19.17
CA LEU A 205 -8.11 -17.44 -19.49
C LEU A 205 -8.47 -15.99 -19.85
N VAL A 206 -9.57 -15.77 -20.57
CA VAL A 206 -10.07 -14.42 -20.90
C VAL A 206 -10.58 -13.69 -19.67
N ASN A 207 -11.15 -14.39 -18.69
CA ASN A 207 -11.66 -13.78 -17.46
C ASN A 207 -10.62 -13.66 -16.33
N SER A 208 -9.44 -14.26 -16.49
CA SER A 208 -8.33 -14.15 -15.54
C SER A 208 -7.46 -12.93 -15.83
N ASP A 209 -6.79 -12.38 -14.81
CA ASP A 209 -5.86 -11.26 -14.94
C ASP A 209 -4.45 -11.68 -15.35
N GLY A 210 -4.15 -12.98 -15.26
CA GLY A 210 -2.89 -13.59 -15.66
C GLY A 210 -2.97 -15.11 -15.53
N CYS A 211 -1.89 -15.81 -15.85
CA CYS A 211 -1.82 -17.25 -15.63
C CYS A 211 -0.48 -17.71 -15.04
N VAL A 212 -0.55 -18.82 -14.30
CA VAL A 212 0.59 -19.58 -13.81
C VAL A 212 0.48 -20.99 -14.37
N ILE A 213 1.48 -21.46 -15.11
CA ILE A 213 1.44 -22.76 -15.76
C ILE A 213 2.59 -23.64 -15.25
N ILE A 214 2.27 -24.85 -14.81
CA ILE A 214 3.23 -25.80 -14.23
C ILE A 214 3.57 -26.85 -15.29
N PHE A 215 4.73 -26.70 -15.91
CA PHE A 215 5.27 -27.64 -16.89
C PHE A 215 5.92 -28.80 -16.14
N THR A 216 5.36 -29.99 -16.36
CA THR A 216 5.78 -31.24 -15.72
C THR A 216 6.08 -32.28 -16.78
N GLU A 217 6.83 -33.32 -16.42
CA GLU A 217 7.22 -34.38 -17.33
C GLU A 217 6.00 -35.12 -17.95
N GLU A 218 6.03 -35.31 -19.28
CA GLU A 218 5.00 -36.04 -20.02
C GLU A 218 5.54 -37.26 -20.78
N LYS A 219 6.40 -37.06 -21.80
CA LYS A 219 6.98 -38.14 -22.60
C LYS A 219 8.48 -38.00 -22.65
N GLU A 220 9.19 -39.09 -22.42
CA GLU A 220 10.63 -39.15 -22.62
C GLU A 220 10.96 -39.05 -24.12
N THR A 221 11.96 -38.25 -24.46
CA THR A 221 12.49 -38.09 -25.81
C THR A 221 13.66 -39.03 -26.03
N THR A 222 14.09 -39.20 -27.27
CA THR A 222 15.24 -40.04 -27.65
C THR A 222 16.55 -39.65 -26.97
N ASP A 223 16.63 -38.42 -26.44
CA ASP A 223 17.82 -37.83 -25.84
C ASP A 223 17.80 -37.92 -24.30
N GLY A 224 16.85 -38.67 -23.73
CA GLY A 224 16.69 -38.85 -22.27
C GLY A 224 16.13 -37.61 -21.55
N LYS A 225 15.51 -36.67 -22.28
CA LYS A 225 14.79 -35.51 -21.73
C LYS A 225 13.29 -35.78 -21.74
N PHE A 226 12.50 -34.91 -21.12
CA PHE A 226 11.04 -35.03 -21.12
C PHE A 226 10.37 -33.88 -21.87
N THR A 227 9.28 -34.14 -22.58
CA THR A 227 8.36 -33.08 -23.05
C THR A 227 7.38 -32.70 -21.94
N THR A 228 6.75 -31.53 -22.05
CA THR A 228 5.54 -31.19 -21.26
C THR A 228 4.28 -31.43 -22.08
N SER A 229 3.11 -31.33 -21.45
CA SER A 229 1.83 -31.47 -22.14
C SER A 229 1.57 -30.33 -23.15
N PRO A 230 1.28 -30.64 -24.44
CA PRO A 230 1.07 -29.62 -25.48
C PRO A 230 -0.05 -28.61 -25.19
N TRP A 231 -1.10 -29.04 -24.47
CA TRP A 231 -2.21 -28.17 -24.12
C TRP A 231 -1.82 -27.08 -23.11
N LEU A 232 -0.90 -27.37 -22.17
CA LEU A 232 -0.36 -26.36 -21.25
C LEU A 232 0.42 -25.27 -22.00
N ILE A 233 1.16 -25.66 -23.05
CA ILE A 233 1.87 -24.71 -23.92
C ILE A 233 0.87 -23.81 -24.65
N SER A 234 -0.25 -24.38 -25.13
CA SER A 234 -1.33 -23.64 -25.78
C SER A 234 -1.97 -22.62 -24.83
N GLU A 235 -2.27 -23.01 -23.58
CA GLU A 235 -2.84 -22.10 -22.57
C GLU A 235 -1.91 -20.92 -22.24
N ALA A 236 -0.62 -21.20 -22.05
CA ALA A 236 0.40 -20.19 -21.83
C ALA A 236 0.48 -19.22 -23.03
N SER A 237 0.57 -19.77 -24.24
CA SER A 237 0.66 -19.00 -25.49
C SER A 237 -0.59 -18.17 -25.76
N TYR A 238 -1.78 -18.72 -25.49
CA TYR A 238 -3.05 -18.01 -25.64
C TYR A 238 -3.14 -16.82 -24.68
N THR A 239 -2.78 -17.03 -23.41
CA THR A 239 -2.78 -15.96 -22.39
C THR A 239 -1.79 -14.86 -22.75
N PHE A 240 -0.59 -15.26 -23.17
CA PHE A 240 0.44 -14.35 -23.64
C PHE A 240 -0.03 -13.53 -24.85
N GLY A 241 -0.67 -14.18 -25.83
CA GLY A 241 -1.25 -13.52 -27.01
C GLY A 241 -2.41 -12.56 -26.69
N LYS A 242 -2.94 -12.58 -25.46
CA LYS A 242 -3.90 -11.59 -24.94
C LYS A 242 -3.22 -10.47 -24.15
N GLU A 243 -1.90 -10.35 -24.24
CA GLU A 243 -1.07 -9.36 -23.53
C GLU A 243 -1.21 -9.45 -21.99
N LYS A 244 -1.59 -10.64 -21.50
CA LYS A 244 -1.70 -10.91 -20.07
C LYS A 244 -0.40 -11.51 -19.54
N PRO A 245 -0.05 -11.20 -18.28
CA PRO A 245 1.18 -11.70 -17.68
C PRO A 245 1.09 -13.22 -17.46
N VAL A 246 2.20 -13.91 -17.77
CA VAL A 246 2.34 -15.36 -17.70
C VAL A 246 3.54 -15.72 -16.83
N MET A 247 3.35 -16.66 -15.91
CA MET A 247 4.42 -17.26 -15.12
C MET A 247 4.48 -18.76 -15.39
N ILE A 248 5.68 -19.30 -15.59
CA ILE A 248 5.90 -20.72 -15.90
C ILE A 248 6.76 -21.34 -14.80
N LEU A 249 6.28 -22.44 -14.22
CA LEU A 249 7.09 -23.30 -13.34
C LEU A 249 7.54 -24.51 -14.15
N LEU A 250 8.85 -24.66 -14.35
CA LEU A 250 9.43 -25.67 -15.24
C LEU A 250 10.08 -26.80 -14.44
N GLU A 251 9.55 -28.02 -14.52
CA GLU A 251 10.15 -29.17 -13.84
C GLU A 251 11.53 -29.51 -14.43
N ASP A 252 12.50 -29.80 -13.55
CA ASP A 252 13.79 -30.37 -13.91
C ASP A 252 13.59 -31.60 -14.81
N GLY A 253 14.21 -31.61 -15.99
CA GLY A 253 14.04 -32.68 -16.98
C GLY A 253 13.18 -32.27 -18.18
N VAL A 254 12.36 -31.23 -18.05
CA VAL A 254 11.71 -30.56 -19.18
C VAL A 254 12.64 -29.47 -19.73
N PRO A 255 13.04 -29.52 -21.01
CA PRO A 255 14.00 -28.57 -21.54
C PRO A 255 13.41 -27.18 -21.72
N GLU A 256 14.24 -26.16 -21.46
CA GLU A 256 13.88 -24.74 -21.63
C GLU A 256 13.51 -24.38 -23.08
N ASP A 257 13.85 -25.19 -24.08
CA ASP A 257 13.39 -24.93 -25.45
C ASP A 257 11.87 -25.10 -25.62
N GLN A 258 11.20 -25.80 -24.72
CA GLN A 258 9.73 -25.92 -24.66
C GLN A 258 9.06 -24.58 -24.32
N ILE A 259 9.77 -23.67 -23.63
CA ILE A 259 9.30 -22.30 -23.37
C ILE A 259 9.73 -21.30 -24.45
N ARG A 260 10.66 -21.66 -25.35
CA ARG A 260 11.18 -20.75 -26.40
C ARG A 260 10.15 -20.34 -27.46
N GLY A 261 9.01 -21.03 -27.55
CA GLY A 261 7.87 -20.61 -28.39
C GLY A 261 7.11 -19.41 -27.83
N ILE A 262 7.27 -19.14 -26.53
CA ILE A 262 6.70 -17.99 -25.82
C ILE A 262 7.78 -16.90 -25.84
N GLN A 263 7.95 -16.22 -26.97
CA GLN A 263 8.95 -15.14 -27.09
C GLN A 263 8.34 -13.77 -26.79
N GLY A 264 8.90 -13.06 -25.81
CA GLY A 264 8.53 -11.68 -25.49
C GLY A 264 9.11 -11.19 -24.16
N ARG A 265 8.85 -9.92 -23.82
CA ARG A 265 9.49 -9.23 -22.67
C ARG A 265 8.88 -9.56 -21.30
N ASP A 266 7.70 -10.20 -21.25
CA ASP A 266 6.84 -10.21 -20.06
C ASP A 266 6.41 -11.60 -19.55
N TYR A 267 7.15 -12.67 -19.87
CA TYR A 267 6.96 -13.95 -19.18
C TYR A 267 8.04 -14.16 -18.12
N ARG A 268 7.65 -14.76 -17.00
CA ARG A 268 8.55 -15.16 -15.92
C ARG A 268 8.64 -16.67 -15.91
N TYR A 269 9.82 -17.23 -15.64
CA TYR A 269 9.94 -18.66 -15.41
C TYR A 269 10.79 -18.95 -14.17
N LEU A 270 10.52 -20.09 -13.55
CA LEU A 270 11.26 -20.64 -12.43
C LEU A 270 11.37 -22.15 -12.64
N SER A 271 12.57 -22.69 -12.65
CA SER A 271 12.79 -24.13 -12.68
C SER A 271 12.57 -24.76 -11.31
N PHE A 272 12.14 -26.01 -11.24
CA PHE A 272 11.96 -26.68 -9.95
C PHE A 272 12.24 -28.18 -9.96
N ASN A 273 12.66 -28.68 -8.80
CA ASN A 273 12.85 -30.09 -8.54
C ASN A 273 11.81 -30.61 -7.54
N ARG A 274 11.11 -31.70 -7.86
CA ARG A 274 10.12 -32.27 -6.92
C ARG A 274 10.71 -32.83 -5.64
N ALA A 275 11.98 -33.22 -5.64
CA ALA A 275 12.67 -33.65 -4.43
C ALA A 275 13.03 -32.46 -3.51
N LYS A 276 12.99 -31.23 -4.01
CA LYS A 276 13.38 -30.00 -3.29
C LYS A 276 12.30 -28.93 -3.39
N THR A 277 11.06 -29.28 -3.02
CA THR A 277 9.95 -28.32 -3.12
C THR A 277 10.11 -27.11 -2.21
N ASP A 278 10.92 -27.20 -1.15
CA ASP A 278 11.12 -26.09 -0.23
C ASP A 278 11.94 -24.95 -0.87
N ASP A 279 12.95 -25.31 -1.67
CA ASP A 279 13.74 -24.36 -2.47
C ASP A 279 12.84 -23.62 -3.47
N LEU A 280 11.97 -24.36 -4.16
CA LEU A 280 10.94 -23.79 -5.04
C LEU A 280 10.09 -22.75 -4.30
N ILE A 281 9.61 -23.03 -3.10
CA ILE A 281 8.74 -22.11 -2.37
C ILE A 281 9.48 -20.81 -2.03
N LEU A 282 10.74 -20.91 -1.58
CA LEU A 282 11.55 -19.76 -1.22
C LEU A 282 11.83 -18.83 -2.42
N GLU A 283 12.09 -19.42 -3.58
CA GLU A 283 12.33 -18.67 -4.82
C GLU A 283 11.03 -18.16 -5.46
N PHE A 284 9.91 -18.87 -5.27
CA PHE A 284 8.62 -18.54 -5.85
C PHE A 284 7.98 -17.31 -5.19
N ILE A 285 8.04 -17.18 -3.87
CA ILE A 285 7.41 -16.06 -3.12
C ILE A 285 7.82 -14.67 -3.66
N PRO A 286 9.11 -14.31 -3.80
CA PRO A 286 9.48 -13.00 -4.31
C PRO A 286 9.00 -12.78 -5.76
N LEU A 287 9.00 -13.83 -6.59
CA LEU A 287 8.50 -13.76 -7.97
C LEU A 287 6.99 -13.54 -8.02
N VAL A 288 6.22 -14.21 -7.15
CA VAL A 288 4.77 -14.05 -7.02
C VAL A 288 4.41 -12.62 -6.60
N ARG A 289 5.13 -12.05 -5.64
CA ARG A 289 4.91 -10.67 -5.19
C ARG A 289 5.11 -9.66 -6.30
N ASP A 290 6.17 -9.83 -7.07
CA ASP A 290 6.46 -8.94 -8.20
C ASP A 290 5.48 -9.15 -9.37
N PHE A 291 5.03 -10.40 -9.59
CA PHE A 291 3.94 -10.72 -10.51
C PHE A 291 2.61 -10.06 -10.11
N HIS A 292 2.27 -10.10 -8.82
CA HIS A 292 1.08 -9.45 -8.26
C HIS A 292 1.09 -7.94 -8.51
N LYS A 293 2.23 -7.27 -8.23
CA LYS A 293 2.42 -5.84 -8.52
C LYS A 293 2.21 -5.53 -10.00
N GLY A 294 2.77 -6.36 -10.89
CA GLY A 294 2.60 -6.21 -12.34
C GLY A 294 1.14 -6.28 -12.79
N ILE A 295 0.36 -7.23 -12.26
CA ILE A 295 -1.06 -7.38 -12.57
C ILE A 295 -1.89 -6.19 -12.08
N ILE A 296 -1.70 -5.79 -10.81
CA ILE A 296 -2.42 -4.65 -10.23
C ILE A 296 -2.15 -3.37 -11.03
N GLY A 297 -0.90 -3.14 -11.43
CA GLY A 297 -0.52 -1.98 -12.26
C GLY A 297 -1.26 -1.94 -13.60
N ARG A 298 -1.48 -3.09 -14.24
CA ARG A 298 -2.22 -3.18 -15.52
C ARG A 298 -3.71 -2.96 -15.35
N LYS A 299 -4.35 -3.58 -14.34
CA LYS A 299 -5.81 -3.48 -14.13
C LYS A 299 -6.29 -2.04 -14.02
N ARG A 300 -5.57 -1.18 -13.30
CA ARG A 300 -5.93 0.24 -13.16
C ARG A 300 -5.62 1.10 -14.38
N PHE A 301 -4.74 0.67 -15.27
CA PHE A 301 -4.51 1.38 -16.54
C PHE A 301 -5.69 1.16 -17.51
N LEU A 302 -6.31 -0.02 -17.47
CA LEU A 302 -7.43 -0.40 -18.34
C LEU A 302 -8.80 0.14 -17.87
N GLU A 303 -8.92 0.57 -16.61
CA GLU A 303 -10.14 1.20 -16.05
C GLU A 303 -10.22 2.72 -16.30
N ARG A 304 -9.32 3.28 -17.10
CA ARG A 304 -9.34 4.68 -17.58
C ARG A 304 -9.69 4.74 -19.06
#